data_AF-A0A6P2GT39-F1
#
_entry.id   AF-A0A6P2GT39-F1
#
_cell.length_a   1.000
_cell.length_b   1.000
_cell.length_c   1.000
_cell.angle_alpha   90.00
_cell.angle_beta   90.00
_cell.angle_gamma   90.00
#
_symmetry.space_group_name_H-M   'P 1'
#
loop_
_entity.id
_entity.type
_entity.pdbx_description
1 polymer ?
#
loop_
_entity_poly.entity_id
_entity_poly.type
_entity_poly.pdbx_seq_one_letter_code
_entity_poly.pdbx_strand_id
1 'polypeptide(L)'
;MPSTSEAQHKAMEAAAHGHSTLGIPQSVGEEFVQADKHARKDSASVNCAGILFRAPGPRYLLVRRTDTGEWEQPGGHAEDDESPDTAAERECVEEIGGCPEGPRWPIRRIPLPNGGGEYTCFLQDVPEPFEPKLNPEEHTAWQWAAADALPENMLAPVARTIELIAGNELDIAKRMAAGYLLSPQKYEGAWLFDLRVTGTGTSYRKALDEYVYRPPEEFLTEEFRERCNGLPVLFLHAEGLLNTKEYRERNVGSIFYPYIAGDEVRGISKIFDTDAVQLMLTDFESTSPAVIFRDAGSAVSVEVDGKTVLIEGNPSFLDHLAICPVGVWDKGKEPSGINTGETQMDETMEQVPAWADALGKRFDEACSVLGARMDALENKGGNANAANEEATRKAEEERRKEEEAKRALEGAIAAGGAEESAEAKAQREAKEHSDADEKARMDAAESERKEKEDQLRKDSEEKVRADAQLRSDNEDMKKQIADMNAKLSALTTPLSATDRDQLSAAQARWDSVAQMFGDNVPAPLHGESPLAYRQRLASKYQKHSASFKGIRFDSLDSDSFTAVEEQIRMDAQTYAKSPAVSPSGKLIPIIRRDEAGRQITEYSGDMDAWLGHFKHQGHGVRLLDPRQKH
;
A
#
# COMPACT_ATOMS: atom_id res chain seq x y z
N MET A 1 -17.15 0.74 -34.59
CA MET A 1 -17.55 1.08 -33.21
C MET A 1 -16.47 0.53 -32.28
N PRO A 2 -16.05 1.26 -31.23
CA PRO A 2 -15.06 0.74 -30.29
C PRO A 2 -15.65 -0.41 -29.46
N SER A 3 -14.76 -1.25 -28.93
CA SER A 3 -15.07 -2.29 -27.96
C SER A 3 -15.56 -1.68 -26.65
N THR A 4 -16.52 -2.36 -26.02
CA THR A 4 -17.22 -1.89 -24.81
C THR A 4 -16.84 -2.70 -23.57
N SER A 5 -16.01 -3.73 -23.72
CA SER A 5 -15.50 -4.57 -22.64
C SER A 5 -14.17 -5.22 -23.03
N GLU A 6 -13.35 -5.56 -22.04
CA GLU A 6 -12.03 -6.19 -22.26
C GLU A 6 -12.15 -7.56 -22.96
N ALA A 7 -13.19 -8.33 -22.65
CA ALA A 7 -13.48 -9.59 -23.32
C ALA A 7 -13.79 -9.41 -24.82
N GLN A 8 -14.52 -8.33 -25.17
CA GLN A 8 -14.79 -7.98 -26.57
C GLN A 8 -13.51 -7.50 -27.26
N HIS A 9 -12.69 -6.69 -26.60
CA HIS A 9 -11.41 -6.22 -27.14
C HIS A 9 -10.50 -7.40 -27.51
N LYS A 10 -10.28 -8.35 -26.58
CA LYS A 10 -9.47 -9.57 -26.81
C LYS A 10 -10.02 -10.44 -27.94
N ALA A 11 -11.34 -10.56 -28.05
CA ALA A 11 -11.97 -11.31 -29.14
C ALA A 11 -11.77 -10.64 -30.51
N MET A 12 -11.84 -9.31 -30.58
CA MET A 12 -11.63 -8.54 -31.82
C MET A 12 -10.15 -8.49 -32.23
N GLU A 13 -9.23 -8.39 -31.27
CA GLU A 13 -7.78 -8.53 -31.46
C GLU A 13 -7.42 -9.89 -32.04
N ALA A 14 -7.90 -10.97 -31.41
CA ALA A 14 -7.72 -12.32 -31.91
C ALA A 14 -8.33 -12.50 -33.31
N ALA A 15 -9.46 -11.85 -33.60
CA ALA A 15 -10.06 -11.85 -34.93
C ALA A 15 -9.20 -11.09 -35.96
N ALA A 16 -8.67 -9.91 -35.61
CA ALA A 16 -7.81 -9.09 -36.48
C ALA A 16 -6.52 -9.83 -36.88
N HIS A 17 -5.98 -10.64 -35.96
CA HIS A 17 -4.81 -11.49 -36.19
C HIS A 17 -5.13 -12.86 -36.82
N GLY A 18 -6.38 -13.11 -37.21
CA GLY A 18 -6.78 -14.36 -37.88
C GLY A 18 -6.86 -15.58 -36.94
N HIS A 19 -6.88 -15.36 -35.63
CA HIS A 19 -6.90 -16.38 -34.58
C HIS A 19 -8.24 -16.48 -33.85
N SER A 20 -9.33 -15.94 -34.42
CA SER A 20 -10.64 -15.96 -33.77
C SER A 20 -11.18 -17.39 -33.62
N THR A 21 -11.37 -17.80 -32.37
CA THR A 21 -12.08 -19.04 -31.98
C THR A 21 -13.62 -18.91 -32.07
N LEU A 22 -14.13 -17.70 -32.27
CA LEU A 22 -15.57 -17.36 -32.25
C LEU A 22 -16.16 -17.15 -33.64
N GLY A 23 -15.42 -17.44 -34.72
CA GLY A 23 -15.88 -17.30 -36.10
C GLY A 23 -16.06 -15.84 -36.57
N ILE A 24 -15.47 -14.87 -35.88
CA ILE A 24 -15.49 -13.45 -36.26
C ILE A 24 -14.58 -13.24 -37.49
N PRO A 25 -15.07 -12.62 -38.58
CA PRO A 25 -14.24 -12.33 -39.75
C PRO A 25 -13.09 -11.36 -39.41
N GLN A 26 -11.92 -11.60 -40.01
CA GLN A 26 -10.72 -10.78 -39.78
C GLN A 26 -10.96 -9.29 -40.04
N SER A 27 -11.68 -8.95 -41.12
CA SER A 27 -12.01 -7.57 -41.49
C SER A 27 -12.84 -6.85 -40.42
N VAL A 28 -13.68 -7.58 -39.68
CA VAL A 28 -14.47 -7.01 -38.58
C VAL A 28 -13.57 -6.79 -37.35
N GLY A 29 -12.65 -7.72 -37.07
CA GLY A 29 -11.64 -7.52 -36.03
C GLY A 29 -10.76 -6.29 -36.30
N GLU A 30 -10.27 -6.14 -37.53
CA GLU A 30 -9.46 -4.99 -37.96
C GLU A 30 -10.23 -3.66 -37.82
N GLU A 31 -11.52 -3.62 -38.17
CA GLU A 31 -12.37 -2.43 -38.02
C GLU A 31 -12.55 -2.02 -36.55
N PHE A 32 -12.74 -3.00 -35.65
CA PHE A 32 -12.86 -2.74 -34.21
C PHE A 32 -11.52 -2.33 -33.59
N VAL A 33 -10.40 -2.95 -33.96
CA VAL A 33 -9.07 -2.54 -33.50
C VAL A 33 -8.74 -1.11 -33.96
N GLN A 34 -9.10 -0.75 -35.19
CA GLN A 34 -8.94 0.63 -35.67
C GLN A 34 -9.86 1.60 -34.93
N ALA A 35 -11.13 1.24 -34.70
CA ALA A 35 -12.04 2.06 -33.91
C ALA A 35 -11.60 2.21 -32.44
N ASP A 36 -10.98 1.18 -31.86
CA ASP A 36 -10.38 1.23 -30.51
C ASP A 36 -9.18 2.16 -30.45
N LYS A 37 -8.32 2.15 -31.47
CA LYS A 37 -7.20 3.08 -31.59
C LYS A 37 -7.68 4.53 -31.73
N HIS A 38 -8.71 4.77 -32.53
CA HIS A 38 -9.29 6.11 -32.68
C HIS A 38 -10.00 6.56 -31.40
N ALA A 39 -10.78 5.69 -30.75
CA ALA A 39 -11.43 6.01 -29.48
C ALA A 39 -10.42 6.25 -28.34
N ARG A 40 -9.31 5.50 -28.30
CA ARG A 40 -8.18 5.76 -27.36
C ARG A 40 -7.48 7.08 -27.67
N LYS A 41 -7.39 7.48 -28.95
CA LYS A 41 -6.81 8.77 -29.36
C LYS A 41 -7.73 9.96 -29.05
N ASP A 42 -9.03 9.78 -29.20
CA ASP A 42 -10.06 10.79 -28.87
C ASP A 42 -10.34 10.87 -27.35
N SER A 43 -9.85 9.91 -26.56
CA SER A 43 -9.89 9.89 -25.08
C SER A 43 -8.50 9.96 -24.44
N ALA A 44 -7.45 10.18 -25.22
CA ALA A 44 -6.11 10.32 -24.70
C ALA A 44 -6.02 11.63 -23.93
N SER A 45 -5.93 11.51 -22.61
CA SER A 45 -5.48 12.59 -21.75
C SER A 45 -4.15 13.13 -22.28
N VAL A 46 -4.07 14.43 -22.54
CA VAL A 46 -2.84 15.08 -22.95
C VAL A 46 -1.97 15.23 -21.71
N ASN A 47 -0.86 14.49 -21.68
CA ASN A 47 0.12 14.64 -20.61
C ASN A 47 1.07 15.77 -20.95
N CYS A 48 1.42 16.58 -19.97
CA CYS A 48 2.42 17.63 -20.11
C CYS A 48 3.57 17.36 -19.15
N ALA A 49 4.76 17.87 -19.46
CA ALA A 49 5.89 17.75 -18.56
C ALA A 49 6.86 18.92 -18.70
N GLY A 50 7.58 19.21 -17.62
CA GLY A 50 8.61 20.25 -17.63
C GLY A 50 9.58 20.13 -16.47
N ILE A 51 10.68 20.89 -16.57
CA ILE A 51 11.81 20.80 -15.65
C ILE A 51 12.00 22.13 -14.92
N LEU A 52 11.81 22.09 -13.60
CA LEU A 52 12.20 23.18 -12.72
C LEU A 52 13.67 23.02 -12.35
N PHE A 53 14.54 23.84 -12.94
CA PHE A 53 15.97 23.82 -12.59
C PHE A 53 16.23 24.60 -11.29
N ARG A 54 17.01 24.02 -10.38
CA ARG A 54 17.41 24.64 -9.10
C ARG A 54 18.93 24.74 -8.98
N ALA A 55 19.44 25.93 -8.72
CA ALA A 55 20.85 26.22 -8.48
C ALA A 55 21.11 26.55 -6.99
N PRO A 56 22.38 26.49 -6.51
CA PRO A 56 22.71 26.83 -5.13
C PRO A 56 22.22 28.21 -4.69
N GLY A 57 21.81 28.31 -3.43
CA GLY A 57 21.15 29.51 -2.89
C GLY A 57 19.66 29.55 -3.25
N PRO A 58 18.98 28.40 -3.10
CA PRO A 58 17.88 27.87 -3.95
C PRO A 58 17.29 28.89 -4.93
N ARG A 59 17.96 29.03 -6.09
CA ARG A 59 17.46 29.84 -7.20
C ARG A 59 16.85 28.95 -8.27
N TYR A 60 15.77 29.40 -8.88
CA TYR A 60 14.99 28.66 -9.87
C TYR A 60 15.05 29.36 -11.23
N LEU A 61 15.26 28.60 -12.30
CA LEU A 61 15.17 29.13 -13.65
C LEU A 61 13.71 29.36 -14.01
N LEU A 62 13.40 30.57 -14.44
CA LEU A 62 12.08 30.96 -14.92
C LEU A 62 12.19 31.61 -16.30
N VAL A 63 11.29 31.26 -17.20
CA VAL A 63 11.12 31.83 -18.53
C VAL A 63 9.78 32.54 -18.62
N ARG A 64 9.70 33.61 -19.42
CA ARG A 64 8.51 34.45 -19.56
C ARG A 64 7.85 34.19 -20.90
N ARG A 65 6.62 33.68 -20.87
CA ARG A 65 5.80 33.37 -22.04
C ARG A 65 5.58 34.57 -22.94
N THR A 66 5.52 34.35 -24.25
CA THR A 66 5.23 35.38 -25.25
C THR A 66 3.75 35.73 -25.31
N ASP A 67 2.86 34.76 -25.07
CA ASP A 67 1.41 34.91 -25.21
C ASP A 67 0.73 35.57 -23.99
N THR A 68 1.05 35.14 -22.77
CA THR A 68 0.44 35.63 -21.53
C THR A 68 1.35 36.58 -20.75
N GLY A 69 2.66 36.55 -21.01
CA GLY A 69 3.66 37.28 -20.22
C GLY A 69 3.89 36.70 -18.82
N GLU A 70 3.31 35.54 -18.50
CA GLU A 70 3.51 34.84 -17.23
C GLU A 70 4.89 34.18 -17.16
N TRP A 71 5.40 34.01 -15.95
CA TRP A 71 6.66 33.34 -15.66
C TRP A 71 6.43 31.89 -15.26
N GLU A 72 7.17 30.97 -15.88
CA GLU A 72 7.08 29.52 -15.66
C GLU A 72 8.44 28.82 -15.79
N GLN A 73 8.48 27.53 -15.49
CA GLN A 73 9.58 26.64 -15.88
C GLN A 73 9.39 26.16 -17.33
N PRO A 74 10.48 25.80 -18.04
CA PRO A 74 10.36 25.21 -19.36
C PRO A 74 9.60 23.87 -19.34
N GLY A 75 8.78 23.63 -20.37
CA GLY A 75 8.02 22.40 -20.54
C GLY A 75 6.76 22.54 -21.38
N GLY A 76 6.31 21.42 -21.95
CA GLY A 76 5.22 21.38 -22.91
C GLY A 76 4.45 20.06 -22.93
N HIS A 77 3.77 19.79 -24.05
CA HIS A 77 2.93 18.61 -24.22
C HIS A 77 3.76 17.39 -24.59
N ALA A 78 3.37 16.23 -24.10
CA ALA A 78 3.90 14.97 -24.58
C ALA A 78 3.39 14.68 -26.00
N GLU A 79 4.28 14.30 -26.90
CA GLU A 79 3.99 13.87 -28.27
C GLU A 79 3.92 12.34 -28.38
N ASP A 80 2.90 11.85 -29.09
CA ASP A 80 2.68 10.42 -29.38
C ASP A 80 2.76 9.50 -28.14
N ASP A 81 3.79 8.65 -28.05
CA ASP A 81 4.02 7.67 -26.98
C ASP A 81 5.25 8.01 -26.11
N GLU A 82 5.71 9.26 -26.12
CA GLU A 82 6.88 9.67 -25.34
C GLU A 82 6.62 9.65 -23.82
N SER A 83 7.67 9.33 -23.06
CA SER A 83 7.59 9.40 -21.60
C SER A 83 7.58 10.85 -21.12
N PRO A 84 6.98 11.17 -19.95
CA PRO A 84 7.00 12.54 -19.42
C PRO A 84 8.41 13.11 -19.24
N ASP A 85 9.40 12.28 -18.88
CA ASP A 85 10.80 12.70 -18.76
C ASP A 85 11.40 13.07 -20.12
N THR A 86 11.11 12.26 -21.15
CA THR A 86 11.53 12.52 -22.53
C THR A 86 10.90 13.79 -23.09
N ALA A 87 9.60 14.00 -22.85
CA ALA A 87 8.89 15.22 -23.23
C ALA A 87 9.55 16.45 -22.58
N ALA A 88 9.76 16.41 -21.27
CA ALA A 88 10.35 17.53 -20.53
C ALA A 88 11.77 17.89 -21.04
N GLU A 89 12.57 16.89 -21.40
CA GLU A 89 13.91 17.10 -21.98
C GLU A 89 13.85 17.71 -23.38
N ARG A 90 12.98 17.18 -24.26
CA ARG A 90 12.75 17.71 -25.61
C ARG A 90 12.31 19.17 -25.57
N GLU A 91 11.32 19.48 -24.74
CA GLU A 91 10.79 20.83 -24.55
C GLU A 91 11.86 21.81 -24.02
N CYS A 92 12.74 21.39 -23.11
CA CYS A 92 13.87 22.22 -22.71
C CYS A 92 14.83 22.52 -23.88
N VAL A 93 15.10 21.55 -24.74
CA VAL A 93 15.95 21.76 -25.92
C VAL A 93 15.30 22.77 -26.88
N GLU A 94 13.98 22.68 -27.08
CA GLU A 94 13.22 23.57 -27.96
C GLU A 94 13.09 24.99 -27.39
N GLU A 95 12.70 25.12 -26.13
CA GLU A 95 12.35 26.40 -25.50
C GLU A 95 13.56 27.20 -25.01
N ILE A 96 14.58 26.52 -24.47
CA ILE A 96 15.74 27.14 -23.82
C ILE A 96 17.08 26.75 -24.47
N GLY A 97 17.04 26.03 -25.59
CA GLY A 97 18.20 25.74 -26.44
C GLY A 97 19.13 24.63 -25.92
N GLY A 98 18.73 23.93 -24.86
CA GLY A 98 19.45 22.80 -24.31
C GLY A 98 18.89 22.33 -22.96
N CYS A 99 19.09 21.06 -22.63
CA CYS A 99 18.79 20.49 -21.34
C CYS A 99 20.11 20.09 -20.64
N PRO A 100 20.49 20.69 -19.51
CA PRO A 100 21.67 20.28 -18.75
C PRO A 100 21.61 18.78 -18.39
N GLU A 101 22.74 18.10 -18.44
CA GLU A 101 22.83 16.72 -17.94
C GLU A 101 22.72 16.70 -16.41
N GLY A 102 22.03 15.70 -15.86
CA GLY A 102 21.94 15.50 -14.43
C GLY A 102 20.78 14.62 -14.01
N PRO A 103 20.78 14.13 -12.75
CA PRO A 103 19.65 13.39 -12.23
C PRO A 103 18.46 14.32 -12.06
N ARG A 104 17.30 13.90 -12.57
CA ARG A 104 16.01 14.55 -12.37
C ARG A 104 15.00 13.57 -11.83
N TRP A 105 14.07 14.05 -11.02
CA TRP A 105 13.03 13.24 -10.41
C TRP A 105 11.70 14.00 -10.40
N PRO A 106 10.57 13.29 -10.53
CA PRO A 106 9.27 13.92 -10.48
C PRO A 106 8.99 14.43 -9.06
N ILE A 107 8.60 15.69 -8.94
CA ILE A 107 8.27 16.29 -7.63
C ILE A 107 6.77 16.43 -7.42
N ARG A 108 6.01 16.63 -8.50
CA ARG A 108 4.56 16.80 -8.47
C ARG A 108 3.92 16.33 -9.78
N ARG A 109 2.72 15.77 -9.67
CA ARG A 109 1.77 15.60 -10.78
C ARG A 109 0.56 16.49 -10.51
N ILE A 110 0.17 17.27 -11.51
CA ILE A 110 -0.91 18.25 -11.38
C ILE A 110 -1.97 17.88 -12.41
N PRO A 111 -3.18 17.48 -11.99
CA PRO A 111 -4.24 17.18 -12.95
C PRO A 111 -4.60 18.45 -13.73
N LEU A 112 -4.71 18.30 -15.04
CA LEU A 112 -5.18 19.34 -15.93
C LEU A 112 -6.71 19.49 -15.82
N PRO A 113 -7.25 20.69 -16.04
CA PRO A 113 -8.68 20.95 -16.02
C PRO A 113 -9.48 19.99 -16.93
N ASN A 114 -10.75 19.75 -16.57
CA ASN A 114 -11.70 18.95 -17.36
C ASN A 114 -11.27 17.49 -17.65
N GLY A 115 -10.31 16.95 -16.90
CA GLY A 115 -9.78 15.61 -17.15
C GLY A 115 -8.87 15.55 -18.37
N GLY A 116 -8.32 16.69 -18.81
CA GLY A 116 -7.44 16.81 -19.96
C GLY A 116 -6.07 16.13 -19.82
N GLY A 117 -5.79 15.51 -18.67
CA GLY A 117 -4.55 14.77 -18.37
C GLY A 117 -3.83 15.29 -17.15
N GLU A 118 -2.52 15.11 -17.09
CA GLU A 118 -1.69 15.57 -15.98
C GLU A 118 -0.41 16.26 -16.44
N TYR A 119 0.01 17.27 -15.68
CA TYR A 119 1.31 17.92 -15.81
C TYR A 119 2.29 17.29 -14.80
N THR A 120 3.35 16.66 -15.29
CA THR A 120 4.45 16.15 -14.45
C THR A 120 5.56 17.20 -14.34
N CYS A 121 5.80 17.70 -13.13
CA CYS A 121 6.89 18.61 -12.85
C CYS A 121 8.10 17.84 -12.33
N PHE A 122 9.22 17.91 -13.04
CA PHE A 122 10.52 17.39 -12.62
C PHE A 122 11.33 18.49 -11.94
N LEU A 123 12.14 18.10 -10.96
CA LEU A 123 13.17 18.97 -10.37
C LEU A 123 14.53 18.45 -10.80
N GLN A 124 15.40 19.37 -11.21
CA GLN A 124 16.78 19.05 -11.52
C GLN A 124 17.71 20.08 -10.87
N ASP A 125 18.63 19.59 -10.04
CA ASP A 125 19.66 20.43 -9.45
C ASP A 125 20.79 20.67 -10.47
N VAL A 126 21.21 21.92 -10.62
CA VAL A 126 22.36 22.32 -11.43
C VAL A 126 23.45 22.94 -10.55
N PRO A 127 24.74 22.75 -10.88
CA PRO A 127 25.84 23.23 -10.01
C PRO A 127 25.90 24.75 -9.92
N GLU A 128 25.49 25.46 -10.98
CA GLU A 128 25.42 26.91 -11.01
C GLU A 128 24.34 27.40 -11.99
N PRO A 129 23.83 28.64 -11.83
CA PRO A 129 22.92 29.25 -12.79
C PRO A 129 23.54 29.30 -14.19
N PHE A 130 22.75 28.97 -15.21
CA PHE A 130 23.16 29.04 -16.62
C PHE A 130 22.28 30.02 -17.41
N GLU A 131 22.77 30.44 -18.57
CA GLU A 131 22.05 31.32 -19.50
C GLU A 131 21.30 30.48 -20.55
N PRO A 132 19.95 30.46 -20.55
CA PRO A 132 19.17 29.77 -21.57
C PRO A 132 19.19 30.54 -22.89
N LYS A 133 19.14 29.81 -24.00
CA LYS A 133 18.94 30.37 -25.34
C LYS A 133 17.48 30.22 -25.73
N LEU A 134 16.70 31.28 -25.46
CA LEU A 134 15.26 31.25 -25.65
C LEU A 134 14.83 31.09 -27.11
N ASN A 135 13.79 30.29 -27.33
CA ASN A 135 12.97 30.36 -28.54
C ASN A 135 12.11 31.65 -28.51
N PRO A 136 12.36 32.63 -29.40
CA PRO A 136 11.64 33.90 -29.38
C PRO A 136 10.15 33.78 -29.77
N GLU A 137 9.73 32.67 -30.38
CA GLU A 137 8.31 32.43 -30.69
C GLU A 137 7.50 32.14 -29.41
N GLU A 138 8.13 31.57 -28.38
CA GLU A 138 7.46 31.09 -27.17
C GLU A 138 7.82 31.89 -25.92
N HIS A 139 9.07 32.40 -25.85
CA HIS A 139 9.59 33.07 -24.67
C HIS A 139 10.26 34.40 -24.98
N THR A 140 10.01 35.40 -24.12
CA THR A 140 10.50 36.79 -24.29
C THR A 140 11.60 37.20 -23.31
N ALA A 141 11.75 36.50 -22.18
CA ALA A 141 12.74 36.81 -21.15
C ALA A 141 13.00 35.58 -20.26
N TRP A 142 14.12 35.58 -19.54
CA TRP A 142 14.47 34.57 -18.53
C TRP A 142 15.05 35.24 -17.29
N GLN A 143 14.97 34.58 -16.14
CA GLN A 143 15.66 34.98 -14.92
C GLN A 143 15.86 33.80 -13.96
N TRP A 144 16.85 33.92 -13.09
CA TRP A 144 16.98 33.06 -11.91
C TRP A 144 16.42 33.77 -10.69
N ALA A 145 15.36 33.22 -10.08
CA ALA A 145 14.67 33.83 -8.94
C ALA A 145 14.82 32.98 -7.68
N ALA A 146 14.98 33.62 -6.52
CA ALA A 146 14.89 32.93 -5.23
C ALA A 146 13.42 32.67 -4.85
N ALA A 147 13.16 31.65 -4.03
CA ALA A 147 11.80 31.30 -3.59
C ALA A 147 11.06 32.46 -2.89
N ASP A 148 11.78 33.36 -2.22
CA ASP A 148 11.24 34.54 -1.52
C ASP A 148 11.24 35.83 -2.37
N ALA A 149 11.68 35.75 -3.62
CA ALA A 149 11.80 36.86 -4.54
C ALA A 149 11.34 36.48 -5.96
N LEU A 150 10.23 35.73 -6.06
CA LEU A 150 9.60 35.39 -7.33
C LEU A 150 9.01 36.63 -8.02
N PRO A 151 8.98 36.69 -9.37
CA PRO A 151 8.38 37.80 -10.09
C PRO A 151 6.86 37.91 -9.85
N GLU A 152 6.28 39.10 -10.03
CA GLU A 152 4.85 39.33 -9.72
C GLU A 152 3.88 38.56 -10.62
N ASN A 153 4.24 38.31 -11.89
CA ASN A 153 3.37 37.64 -12.87
C ASN A 153 3.72 36.15 -13.04
N MET A 154 3.76 35.39 -11.95
CA MET A 154 4.04 33.96 -11.98
C MET A 154 2.82 33.14 -12.41
N LEU A 155 3.06 32.08 -13.17
CA LEU A 155 2.07 31.02 -13.35
C LEU A 155 1.85 30.32 -11.99
N ALA A 156 0.61 30.36 -11.49
CA ALA A 156 0.29 29.99 -10.10
C ALA A 156 0.71 28.55 -9.72
N PRO A 157 0.47 27.51 -10.55
CA PRO A 157 0.99 26.15 -10.29
C PRO A 157 2.50 26.09 -10.03
N VAL A 158 3.29 26.91 -10.73
CA VAL A 158 4.76 26.96 -10.65
C VAL A 158 5.20 27.61 -9.33
N ALA A 159 4.63 28.76 -9.00
CA ALA A 159 4.89 29.43 -7.73
C ALA A 159 4.58 28.50 -6.54
N ARG A 160 3.46 27.77 -6.61
CA ARG A 160 3.10 26.75 -5.61
C ARG A 160 4.10 25.62 -5.53
N THR A 161 4.59 25.12 -6.67
CA THR A 161 5.65 24.09 -6.67
C THR A 161 6.91 24.58 -5.95
N ILE A 162 7.37 25.81 -6.26
CA ILE A 162 8.55 26.40 -5.61
C ILE A 162 8.34 26.53 -4.10
N GLU A 163 7.17 26.99 -3.66
CA GLU A 163 6.81 27.08 -2.24
C GLU A 163 6.87 25.70 -1.54
N LEU A 164 6.33 24.66 -2.20
CA LEU A 164 6.28 23.30 -1.67
C LEU A 164 7.66 22.63 -1.59
N ILE A 165 8.63 23.03 -2.40
CA ILE A 165 9.99 22.46 -2.35
C ILE A 165 10.99 23.35 -1.59
N ALA A 166 10.56 24.52 -1.10
CA ALA A 166 11.37 25.41 -0.27
C ALA A 166 11.28 25.04 1.22
N GLY A 167 12.38 25.12 1.96
CA GLY A 167 12.43 24.84 3.39
C GLY A 167 13.48 23.80 3.75
N ASN A 168 13.34 23.23 4.95
CA ASN A 168 14.21 22.15 5.40
C ASN A 168 13.62 20.77 5.06
N GLU A 169 14.37 19.70 5.33
CA GLU A 169 13.97 18.35 4.98
C GLU A 169 12.73 17.86 5.75
N LEU A 170 12.46 18.39 6.94
CA LEU A 170 11.23 18.10 7.68
C LEU A 170 10.01 18.76 7.03
N ASP A 171 10.16 19.97 6.46
CA ASP A 171 9.08 20.62 5.72
C ASP A 171 8.72 19.80 4.47
N ILE A 172 9.74 19.29 3.76
CA ILE A 172 9.55 18.38 2.61
C ILE A 172 8.86 17.08 3.05
N ALA A 173 9.32 16.45 4.13
CA ALA A 173 8.73 15.20 4.64
C ALA A 173 7.24 15.36 4.99
N LYS A 174 6.88 16.46 5.65
CA LYS A 174 5.49 16.77 5.98
C LYS A 174 4.62 16.92 4.74
N ARG A 175 5.16 17.55 3.69
CA ARG A 175 4.44 17.75 2.41
C ARG A 175 4.33 16.45 1.62
N MET A 176 5.32 15.57 1.69
CA MET A 176 5.23 14.21 1.13
C MET A 176 4.16 13.38 1.85
N ALA A 177 4.19 13.35 3.18
CA ALA A 177 3.20 12.63 3.98
C ALA A 177 1.78 13.19 3.80
N ALA A 178 1.64 14.47 3.45
CA ALA A 178 0.37 15.10 3.11
C ALA A 178 -0.06 14.93 1.64
N GLY A 179 0.74 14.24 0.82
CA GLY A 179 0.46 14.01 -0.60
C GLY A 179 0.66 15.21 -1.53
N TYR A 180 1.27 16.31 -1.06
CA TYR A 180 1.55 17.48 -1.91
C TYR A 180 2.81 17.32 -2.78
N LEU A 181 3.74 16.47 -2.34
CA LEU A 181 4.96 16.10 -3.05
C LEU A 181 4.99 14.59 -3.26
N LEU A 182 5.52 14.16 -4.40
CA LEU A 182 5.70 12.75 -4.72
C LEU A 182 6.84 12.14 -3.92
N SER A 183 6.88 10.81 -3.83
CA SER A 183 8.04 10.06 -3.36
C SER A 183 8.75 9.43 -4.56
N PRO A 184 10.10 9.42 -4.62
CA PRO A 184 11.02 10.00 -3.65
C PRO A 184 11.27 11.51 -3.87
N GLN A 185 11.85 12.18 -2.87
CA GLN A 185 12.40 13.55 -2.98
C GLN A 185 13.88 13.56 -2.66
N LYS A 186 14.68 14.34 -3.39
CA LYS A 186 16.09 14.56 -3.02
C LYS A 186 16.25 15.85 -2.22
N TYR A 187 16.95 15.76 -1.09
CA TYR A 187 17.31 16.91 -0.27
C TYR A 187 18.78 16.80 0.14
N GLU A 188 19.61 17.69 -0.38
CA GLU A 188 21.07 17.66 -0.18
C GLU A 188 21.64 16.27 -0.55
N GLY A 189 22.35 15.62 0.38
CA GLY A 189 22.89 14.27 0.20
C GLY A 189 21.94 13.13 0.51
N ALA A 190 20.68 13.40 0.89
CA ALA A 190 19.71 12.36 1.27
C ALA A 190 18.58 12.24 0.24
N TRP A 191 18.16 11.01 -0.02
CA TRP A 191 16.88 10.71 -0.64
C TRP A 191 15.83 10.47 0.42
N LEU A 192 14.67 11.09 0.24
CA LEU A 192 13.51 10.94 1.09
C LEU A 192 12.54 9.98 0.41
N PHE A 193 12.22 8.88 1.09
CA PHE A 193 11.26 7.89 0.60
C PHE A 193 10.12 7.74 1.60
N ASP A 194 8.90 7.70 1.08
CA ASP A 194 7.73 7.29 1.84
C ASP A 194 7.61 5.77 1.88
N LEU A 195 7.83 5.21 3.07
CA LEU A 195 7.88 3.78 3.33
C LEU A 195 6.74 3.36 4.24
N ARG A 196 6.05 2.27 3.89
CA ARG A 196 5.13 1.60 4.81
C ARG A 196 5.95 0.93 5.92
N VAL A 197 5.64 1.26 7.18
CA VAL A 197 6.24 0.58 8.33
C VAL A 197 5.41 -0.65 8.66
N THR A 198 4.08 -0.52 8.74
CA THR A 198 3.16 -1.63 9.01
C THR A 198 1.75 -1.30 8.53
N GLY A 199 0.96 -2.34 8.24
CA GLY A 199 -0.48 -2.24 7.96
C GLY A 199 -1.27 -3.07 8.96
N THR A 200 -2.49 -2.63 9.30
CA THR A 200 -3.36 -3.34 10.26
C THR A 200 -4.33 -4.30 9.60
N GLY A 201 -5.00 -5.15 10.38
CA GLY A 201 -5.87 -6.21 9.86
C GLY A 201 -5.14 -7.53 9.54
N THR A 202 -5.82 -8.42 8.79
CA THR A 202 -5.31 -9.77 8.49
C THR A 202 -4.31 -9.79 7.34
N SER A 203 -3.20 -10.51 7.55
CA SER A 203 -2.22 -10.91 6.54
C SER A 203 -2.06 -12.43 6.57
N TYR A 204 -1.46 -13.03 5.54
CA TYR A 204 -1.29 -14.47 5.45
C TYR A 204 0.19 -14.83 5.24
N ARG A 205 0.74 -15.68 6.10
CA ARG A 205 2.14 -16.14 6.02
C ARG A 205 2.19 -17.50 5.34
N LYS A 206 2.34 -17.53 4.02
CA LYS A 206 2.38 -18.76 3.21
C LYS A 206 3.41 -19.79 3.69
N ALA A 207 4.58 -19.34 4.16
CA ALA A 207 5.64 -20.22 4.65
C ALA A 207 5.26 -20.98 5.94
N LEU A 208 4.31 -20.46 6.71
CA LEU A 208 3.86 -21.03 7.99
C LEU A 208 2.40 -21.53 7.95
N ASP A 209 1.72 -21.35 6.81
CA ASP A 209 0.29 -21.70 6.64
C ASP A 209 -0.62 -21.09 7.73
N GLU A 210 -0.31 -19.85 8.17
CA GLU A 210 -1.04 -19.14 9.23
C GLU A 210 -1.54 -17.77 8.80
N TYR A 211 -2.70 -17.37 9.33
CA TYR A 211 -3.18 -15.98 9.23
C TYR A 211 -2.65 -15.18 10.39
N VAL A 212 -2.33 -13.91 10.17
CA VAL A 212 -1.83 -13.00 11.19
C VAL A 212 -2.70 -11.77 11.21
N TYR A 213 -3.35 -11.48 12.34
CA TYR A 213 -4.18 -10.30 12.51
C TYR A 213 -3.50 -9.27 13.38
N ARG A 214 -3.44 -8.03 12.90
CA ARG A 214 -2.98 -6.89 13.69
C ARG A 214 -4.14 -5.99 14.10
N PRO A 215 -4.41 -5.87 15.41
CA PRO A 215 -5.45 -4.99 15.90
C PRO A 215 -5.08 -3.52 15.66
N PRO A 216 -5.94 -2.72 15.01
CA PRO A 216 -5.73 -1.28 14.86
C PRO A 216 -5.45 -0.57 16.18
N GLU A 217 -6.07 -0.99 17.27
CA GLU A 217 -5.90 -0.44 18.62
C GLU A 217 -4.50 -0.59 19.22
N GLU A 218 -3.69 -1.54 18.72
CA GLU A 218 -2.30 -1.74 19.18
C GLU A 218 -1.29 -1.03 18.26
N PHE A 219 -1.58 -0.96 16.95
CA PHE A 219 -0.63 -0.51 15.93
C PHE A 219 -0.91 0.91 15.40
N LEU A 220 -2.16 1.37 15.35
CA LEU A 220 -2.54 2.74 14.95
C LEU A 220 -2.60 3.68 16.16
N THR A 221 -1.60 3.57 17.03
CA THR A 221 -1.49 4.41 18.21
C THR A 221 -0.44 5.50 18.01
N GLU A 222 -0.65 6.61 18.71
CA GLU A 222 0.31 7.71 18.78
C GLU A 222 1.67 7.21 19.32
N GLU A 223 1.65 6.35 20.34
CA GLU A 223 2.86 5.72 20.90
C GLU A 223 3.60 4.87 19.86
N PHE A 224 2.89 4.01 19.11
CA PHE A 224 3.52 3.19 18.08
C PHE A 224 4.15 4.06 16.98
N ARG A 225 3.43 5.10 16.53
CA ARG A 225 3.95 6.08 15.57
C ARG A 225 5.22 6.75 16.08
N GLU A 226 5.23 7.24 17.31
CA GLU A 226 6.40 7.90 17.91
C GLU A 226 7.61 6.96 18.00
N ARG A 227 7.40 5.67 18.28
CA ARG A 227 8.45 4.65 18.34
C ARG A 227 9.10 4.36 16.98
N CYS A 228 8.45 4.72 15.87
CA CYS A 228 9.04 4.61 14.55
C CYS A 228 10.09 5.70 14.26
N ASN A 229 10.21 6.74 15.09
CA ASN A 229 11.26 7.75 14.93
C ASN A 229 12.64 7.13 15.13
N GLY A 230 13.53 7.31 14.15
CA GLY A 230 14.88 6.75 14.15
C GLY A 230 14.94 5.25 13.85
N LEU A 231 13.82 4.62 13.44
CA LEU A 231 13.80 3.20 13.08
C LEU A 231 14.80 2.94 11.94
N PRO A 232 15.82 2.07 12.12
CA PRO A 232 16.79 1.74 11.09
C PRO A 232 16.13 1.16 9.85
N VAL A 233 16.55 1.62 8.67
CA VAL A 233 16.12 1.08 7.38
C VAL A 233 17.28 0.28 6.80
N LEU A 234 17.05 -1.02 6.59
CA LEU A 234 18.05 -1.94 6.07
C LEU A 234 17.73 -2.35 4.64
N PHE A 235 18.76 -2.56 3.84
CA PHE A 235 18.64 -3.28 2.59
C PHE A 235 18.60 -4.78 2.88
N LEU A 236 17.43 -5.40 2.64
CA LEU A 236 17.11 -6.76 3.07
C LEU A 236 17.12 -6.95 4.59
N HIS A 237 16.57 -8.07 5.06
CA HIS A 237 16.56 -8.41 6.48
C HIS A 237 17.97 -8.74 6.99
N ALA A 238 18.19 -8.40 8.26
CA ALA A 238 19.33 -8.88 9.03
C ALA A 238 19.19 -10.38 9.36
N GLU A 239 20.31 -11.06 9.58
CA GLU A 239 20.32 -12.40 10.15
C GLU A 239 20.03 -12.34 11.66
N GLY A 240 18.75 -12.39 12.02
CA GLY A 240 18.28 -12.28 13.41
C GLY A 240 18.10 -10.83 13.86
N LEU A 241 18.46 -10.53 15.11
CA LEU A 241 18.36 -9.17 15.64
C LEU A 241 19.48 -8.28 15.13
N LEU A 242 19.16 -7.00 14.94
CA LEU A 242 20.11 -6.01 14.51
C LEU A 242 21.26 -5.90 15.52
N ASN A 243 22.47 -6.05 15.00
CA ASN A 243 23.71 -5.98 15.77
C ASN A 243 24.73 -5.11 15.04
N THR A 244 25.90 -4.89 15.64
CA THR A 244 26.93 -3.99 15.07
C THR A 244 27.36 -4.37 13.66
N LYS A 245 27.45 -5.67 13.34
CA LYS A 245 27.86 -6.13 12.02
C LYS A 245 26.74 -5.89 11.01
N GLU A 246 25.55 -6.39 11.29
CA GLU A 246 24.37 -6.24 10.43
C GLU A 246 24.03 -4.77 10.16
N TYR A 247 24.12 -3.91 11.18
CA TYR A 247 23.88 -2.48 11.02
C TYR A 247 24.89 -1.84 10.05
N ARG A 248 26.18 -2.16 10.18
CA ARG A 248 27.21 -1.59 9.29
C ARG A 248 27.10 -2.08 7.85
N GLU A 249 26.67 -3.32 7.66
CA GLU A 249 26.63 -3.96 6.34
C GLU A 249 25.34 -3.67 5.57
N ARG A 250 24.22 -3.45 6.26
CA ARG A 250 22.89 -3.38 5.63
C ARG A 250 22.15 -2.06 5.82
N ASN A 251 22.53 -1.21 6.78
CA ASN A 251 21.77 0.00 7.05
C ASN A 251 21.98 1.05 5.96
N VAL A 252 20.90 1.39 5.27
CA VAL A 252 20.89 2.40 4.20
C VAL A 252 20.30 3.74 4.64
N GLY A 253 19.61 3.75 5.78
CA GLY A 253 18.90 4.93 6.24
C GLY A 253 18.15 4.77 7.56
N SER A 254 17.23 5.69 7.83
CA SER A 254 16.33 5.62 8.98
C SER A 254 15.04 6.40 8.74
N ILE A 255 13.95 5.96 9.38
CA ILE A 255 12.71 6.73 9.46
C ILE A 255 12.94 7.96 10.34
N PHE A 256 12.51 9.14 9.88
CA PHE A 256 12.61 10.37 10.68
C PHE A 256 11.30 11.15 10.79
N TYR A 257 10.32 10.82 9.96
CA TYR A 257 8.98 11.40 10.04
C TYR A 257 7.92 10.32 9.87
N PRO A 258 7.54 9.61 10.96
CA PRO A 258 6.46 8.64 10.94
C PRO A 258 5.08 9.31 11.00
N TYR A 259 4.10 8.73 10.32
CA TYR A 259 2.73 9.22 10.28
C TYR A 259 1.73 8.06 10.09
N ILE A 260 0.48 8.31 10.44
CA ILE A 260 -0.62 7.35 10.23
C ILE A 260 -1.36 7.75 8.96
N ALA A 261 -1.58 6.81 8.06
CA ALA A 261 -2.29 6.99 6.81
C ALA A 261 -3.36 5.90 6.68
N GLY A 262 -4.63 6.25 6.94
CA GLY A 262 -5.73 5.28 6.94
C GLY A 262 -5.50 4.15 7.96
N ASP A 263 -5.39 2.92 7.47
CA ASP A 263 -5.16 1.70 8.25
C ASP A 263 -3.67 1.28 8.33
N GLU A 264 -2.76 2.15 7.90
CA GLU A 264 -1.32 1.95 7.87
C GLU A 264 -0.55 2.95 8.74
N VAL A 265 0.59 2.49 9.26
CA VAL A 265 1.65 3.38 9.76
C VAL A 265 2.73 3.44 8.69
N ARG A 266 2.99 4.66 8.22
CA ARG A 266 4.00 4.97 7.21
C ARG A 266 5.06 5.88 7.81
N GLY A 267 6.15 6.09 7.09
CA GLY A 267 7.19 7.00 7.52
C GLY A 267 8.08 7.47 6.39
N ILE A 268 8.41 8.74 6.41
CA ILE A 268 9.43 9.30 5.53
C ILE A 268 10.80 8.93 6.11
N SER A 269 11.60 8.29 5.27
CA SER A 269 12.96 7.86 5.56
C SER A 269 13.99 8.82 4.96
N LYS A 270 15.19 8.89 5.56
CA LYS A 270 16.39 9.44 4.91
C LYS A 270 17.25 8.26 4.46
N ILE A 271 17.42 8.09 3.16
CA ILE A 271 18.28 7.07 2.53
C ILE A 271 19.50 7.77 1.94
N PHE A 272 20.70 7.31 2.31
CA PHE A 272 21.96 7.90 1.85
C PHE A 272 22.70 7.02 0.84
N ASP A 273 22.38 5.73 0.81
CA ASP A 273 22.97 4.77 -0.12
C ASP A 273 22.34 4.93 -1.51
N THR A 274 23.15 5.31 -2.50
CA THR A 274 22.65 5.60 -3.86
C THR A 274 22.35 4.34 -4.65
N ASP A 275 23.07 3.24 -4.40
CA ASP A 275 22.85 1.96 -5.07
C ASP A 275 21.51 1.37 -4.58
N ALA A 276 21.24 1.48 -3.28
CA ALA A 276 19.95 1.09 -2.71
C ALA A 276 18.78 1.91 -3.28
N VAL A 277 18.97 3.23 -3.49
CA VAL A 277 17.95 4.11 -4.09
C VAL A 277 17.58 3.65 -5.50
N GLN A 278 18.57 3.29 -6.31
CA GLN A 278 18.30 2.76 -7.66
C GLN A 278 17.48 1.47 -7.60
N LEU A 279 17.89 0.53 -6.72
CA LEU A 279 17.18 -0.74 -6.55
C LEU A 279 15.76 -0.56 -6.02
N MET A 280 15.52 0.42 -5.14
CA MET A 280 14.17 0.76 -4.63
C MET A 280 13.25 1.32 -5.72
N LEU A 281 13.79 1.93 -6.76
CA LEU A 281 13.02 2.48 -7.88
C LEU A 281 12.72 1.45 -8.98
N THR A 282 13.42 0.30 -8.97
CA THR A 282 13.31 -0.71 -10.04
C THR A 282 12.80 -2.05 -9.55
N ASP A 283 13.44 -2.66 -8.54
CA ASP A 283 13.30 -4.08 -8.23
C ASP A 283 12.81 -4.35 -6.80
N PHE A 284 12.86 -3.35 -5.93
CA PHE A 284 12.55 -3.45 -4.51
C PHE A 284 11.39 -2.53 -4.12
N GLU A 285 10.17 -2.95 -4.44
CA GLU A 285 8.96 -2.13 -4.33
C GLU A 285 8.25 -2.23 -2.96
N SER A 286 8.77 -3.01 -2.01
CA SER A 286 8.10 -3.26 -0.72
C SER A 286 8.99 -3.19 0.51
N THR A 287 8.35 -3.31 1.67
CA THR A 287 8.95 -3.21 3.00
C THR A 287 8.45 -4.29 3.95
N SER A 288 9.30 -4.64 4.90
CA SER A 288 9.01 -5.65 5.92
C SER A 288 9.60 -5.25 7.29
N PRO A 289 8.77 -4.90 8.29
CA PRO A 289 9.20 -4.64 9.65
C PRO A 289 9.64 -5.91 10.39
N ALA A 290 10.71 -5.79 11.17
CA ALA A 290 11.09 -6.77 12.19
C ALA A 290 10.61 -6.29 13.56
N VAL A 291 9.59 -6.99 14.10
CA VAL A 291 8.95 -6.68 15.38
C VAL A 291 9.12 -7.84 16.35
N ILE A 292 9.50 -7.54 17.59
CA ILE A 292 9.60 -8.53 18.68
C ILE A 292 8.46 -8.32 19.67
N PHE A 293 7.81 -9.42 20.03
CA PHE A 293 6.84 -9.50 21.11
C PHE A 293 7.49 -10.27 22.27
N ARG A 294 7.77 -9.61 23.40
CA ARG A 294 8.44 -10.21 24.58
C ARG A 294 7.47 -10.62 25.68
N ASP A 295 6.24 -10.12 25.65
CA ASP A 295 5.22 -10.50 26.61
C ASP A 295 4.60 -11.85 26.24
N ALA A 296 4.87 -12.86 27.05
CA ALA A 296 4.24 -14.16 26.94
C ALA A 296 2.73 -14.01 27.18
N GLY A 297 1.96 -13.97 26.08
CA GLY A 297 0.49 -13.80 26.09
C GLY A 297 -0.03 -12.60 25.29
N SER A 298 0.83 -11.78 24.68
CA SER A 298 0.36 -10.68 23.83
C SER A 298 -0.17 -11.19 22.48
N ALA A 299 0.46 -12.22 21.92
CA ALA A 299 -0.04 -12.87 20.72
C ALA A 299 -0.93 -14.07 21.07
N VAL A 300 -2.14 -14.12 20.51
CA VAL A 300 -3.12 -15.19 20.75
C VAL A 300 -3.33 -15.97 19.48
N SER A 301 -3.03 -17.28 19.49
CA SER A 301 -3.40 -18.18 18.42
C SER A 301 -4.85 -18.66 18.63
N VAL A 302 -5.71 -18.39 17.66
CA VAL A 302 -7.11 -18.81 17.64
C VAL A 302 -7.33 -19.66 16.40
N GLU A 303 -8.02 -20.80 16.53
CA GLU A 303 -8.50 -21.52 15.35
C GLU A 303 -9.83 -20.93 14.88
N VAL A 304 -9.88 -20.52 13.62
CA VAL A 304 -11.08 -20.04 12.94
C VAL A 304 -11.26 -20.85 11.66
N ASP A 305 -12.39 -21.57 11.53
CA ASP A 305 -12.72 -22.39 10.36
C ASP A 305 -11.65 -23.44 9.98
N GLY A 306 -10.96 -24.03 10.99
CA GLY A 306 -9.91 -25.04 10.78
C GLY A 306 -8.57 -24.46 10.32
N LYS A 307 -8.40 -23.14 10.37
CA LYS A 307 -7.16 -22.41 10.06
C LYS A 307 -6.65 -21.70 11.31
N THR A 308 -5.33 -21.73 11.51
CA THR A 308 -4.69 -21.04 12.64
C THR A 308 -4.57 -19.55 12.34
N VAL A 309 -5.10 -18.72 13.23
CA VAL A 309 -4.96 -17.27 13.21
C VAL A 309 -4.14 -16.82 14.41
N LEU A 310 -3.00 -16.18 14.16
CA LEU A 310 -2.20 -15.49 15.15
C LEU A 310 -2.64 -14.03 15.25
N ILE A 311 -3.28 -13.65 16.34
CA ILE A 311 -3.55 -12.24 16.66
C ILE A 311 -2.27 -11.68 17.30
N GLU A 312 -1.62 -10.70 16.67
CA GLU A 312 -0.45 -10.02 17.25
C GLU A 312 -0.90 -9.06 18.35
N GLY A 313 -0.22 -9.07 19.49
CA GLY A 313 -0.47 -8.11 20.58
C GLY A 313 0.43 -6.89 20.52
N ASN A 314 0.56 -6.19 21.66
CA ASN A 314 1.38 -4.98 21.73
C ASN A 314 2.86 -5.26 21.38
N PRO A 315 3.41 -4.61 20.33
CA PRO A 315 4.82 -4.70 19.93
C PRO A 315 5.77 -4.30 21.06
N SER A 316 6.64 -5.19 21.52
CA SER A 316 7.59 -4.86 22.59
C SER A 316 8.83 -4.13 22.08
N PHE A 317 9.31 -4.46 20.88
CA PHE A 317 10.50 -3.83 20.29
C PHE A 317 10.41 -3.78 18.76
N LEU A 318 10.71 -2.62 18.19
CA LEU A 318 10.86 -2.41 16.74
C LEU A 318 12.35 -2.43 16.43
N ASP A 319 12.82 -3.48 15.73
CA ASP A 319 14.24 -3.71 15.52
C ASP A 319 14.76 -2.98 14.27
N HIS A 320 14.12 -3.22 13.11
CA HIS A 320 14.42 -2.55 11.85
C HIS A 320 13.25 -2.62 10.86
N LEU A 321 13.30 -1.79 9.81
CA LEU A 321 12.49 -1.90 8.61
C LEU A 321 13.36 -2.37 7.45
N ALA A 322 13.05 -3.51 6.85
CA ALA A 322 13.79 -4.01 5.69
C ALA A 322 13.12 -3.58 4.38
N ILE A 323 13.93 -3.16 3.40
CA ILE A 323 13.55 -3.01 2.00
C ILE A 323 13.61 -4.40 1.33
N CYS A 324 12.55 -4.79 0.63
CA CYS A 324 12.43 -6.10 0.00
C CYS A 324 11.59 -6.05 -1.30
N PRO A 325 11.79 -6.99 -2.25
CA PRO A 325 11.01 -7.04 -3.49
C PRO A 325 9.51 -7.25 -3.24
N VAL A 326 9.18 -8.16 -2.32
CA VAL A 326 7.81 -8.43 -1.88
C VAL A 326 7.78 -8.44 -0.36
N GLY A 327 6.85 -7.67 0.21
CA GLY A 327 6.65 -7.58 1.64
C GLY A 327 5.59 -8.57 2.09
N VAL A 328 5.76 -9.09 3.31
CA VAL A 328 4.74 -9.95 3.97
C VAL A 328 3.38 -9.21 4.09
N TRP A 329 3.42 -7.88 4.09
CA TRP A 329 2.28 -6.99 4.34
C TRP A 329 1.57 -6.51 3.08
N ASP A 330 2.04 -6.91 1.89
CA ASP A 330 1.31 -6.66 0.66
C ASP A 330 -0.01 -7.47 0.61
N LYS A 331 -0.24 -8.41 1.53
CA LYS A 331 -1.48 -9.20 1.65
C LYS A 331 -1.89 -9.88 0.32
N GLY A 332 -0.90 -10.26 -0.50
CA GLY A 332 -1.11 -10.83 -1.83
C GLY A 332 -1.55 -9.81 -2.91
N LYS A 333 -1.49 -8.51 -2.62
CA LYS A 333 -1.58 -7.42 -3.60
C LYS A 333 -0.22 -7.18 -4.25
N GLU A 334 -0.18 -6.26 -5.22
CA GLU A 334 1.08 -5.78 -5.78
C GLU A 334 1.93 -5.13 -4.68
N PRO A 335 3.27 -5.27 -4.75
CA PRO A 335 4.21 -4.60 -3.86
C PRO A 335 3.85 -3.11 -3.70
N SER A 336 3.62 -2.68 -2.47
CA SER A 336 3.18 -1.30 -2.16
C SER A 336 3.83 -0.73 -0.91
N GLY A 337 4.92 -1.37 -0.44
CA GLY A 337 5.64 -0.94 0.74
C GLY A 337 6.50 0.31 0.51
N ILE A 338 6.89 0.59 -0.73
CA ILE A 338 7.58 1.82 -1.12
C ILE A 338 6.67 2.62 -2.05
N ASN A 339 6.42 3.88 -1.70
CA ASN A 339 5.71 4.79 -2.60
C ASN A 339 6.70 5.38 -3.62
N THR A 340 6.48 5.11 -4.90
CA THR A 340 7.29 5.58 -6.03
C THR A 340 6.59 6.66 -6.87
N GLY A 341 5.53 7.27 -6.33
CA GLY A 341 4.87 8.43 -6.96
C GLY A 341 3.57 8.12 -7.68
N GLU A 342 2.96 6.94 -7.47
CA GLU A 342 1.55 6.74 -7.76
C GLU A 342 0.72 7.34 -6.62
N THR A 343 -0.09 8.34 -6.94
CA THR A 343 -0.96 9.01 -5.98
C THR A 343 -2.00 8.01 -5.45
N GLN A 344 -1.75 7.40 -4.29
CA GLN A 344 -2.81 6.79 -3.49
C GLN A 344 -3.65 7.92 -2.88
N MET A 345 -4.52 8.53 -3.67
CA MET A 345 -5.62 9.35 -3.13
C MET A 345 -6.72 8.41 -2.65
N ASP A 346 -6.58 7.88 -1.43
CA ASP A 346 -7.77 7.46 -0.68
C ASP A 346 -8.42 8.72 -0.09
N GLU A 347 -9.70 8.94 -0.42
CA GLU A 347 -10.51 10.13 -0.10
C GLU A 347 -10.79 10.31 1.42
N THR A 348 -9.99 9.72 2.30
CA THR A 348 -10.22 9.70 3.75
C THR A 348 -8.99 10.11 4.56
N MET A 349 -8.30 11.19 4.17
CA MET A 349 -7.35 11.87 5.07
C MET A 349 -8.12 12.74 6.09
N GLU A 350 -8.74 12.09 7.08
CA GLU A 350 -9.35 12.75 8.23
C GLU A 350 -8.28 13.08 9.29
N GLN A 351 -7.38 14.02 8.95
CA GLN A 351 -6.66 14.94 9.85
C GLN A 351 -5.50 15.62 9.09
N VAL A 352 -5.85 16.50 8.17
CA VAL A 352 -4.89 17.44 7.58
C VAL A 352 -4.54 18.50 8.63
N PRO A 353 -3.25 18.72 8.97
CA PRO A 353 -2.86 19.80 9.87
C PRO A 353 -3.40 21.14 9.38
N ALA A 354 -3.89 22.01 10.27
CA ALA A 354 -4.59 23.26 9.91
C ALA A 354 -3.84 24.18 8.93
N TRP A 355 -2.50 24.10 8.87
CA TRP A 355 -1.69 24.86 7.92
C TRP A 355 -1.77 24.31 6.48
N ALA A 356 -1.89 23.00 6.31
CA ALA A 356 -2.08 22.33 5.02
C ALA A 356 -3.50 22.55 4.49
N ASP A 357 -4.48 22.54 5.38
CA ASP A 357 -5.90 22.79 5.09
C ASP A 357 -6.15 24.26 4.63
N ALA A 358 -5.42 25.20 5.22
CA ALA A 358 -5.43 26.62 4.82
C ALA A 358 -4.74 26.88 3.47
N LEU A 359 -3.72 26.09 3.13
CA LEU A 359 -3.00 26.16 1.85
C LEU A 359 -3.82 25.56 0.69
N GLY A 360 -4.52 24.44 0.93
CA GLY A 360 -5.42 23.81 -0.05
C GLY A 360 -6.62 24.70 -0.42
N LYS A 361 -7.36 25.19 0.58
CA LYS A 361 -8.59 25.98 0.38
C LYS A 361 -8.39 27.29 -0.38
N ARG A 362 -7.26 27.97 -0.20
CA ARG A 362 -6.95 29.21 -0.93
C ARG A 362 -6.64 28.99 -2.42
N PHE A 363 -6.29 27.76 -2.80
CA PHE A 363 -5.75 27.47 -4.12
C PHE A 363 -6.74 26.74 -5.03
N ASP A 364 -7.63 25.90 -4.48
CA ASP A 364 -8.72 25.28 -5.25
C ASP A 364 -9.64 26.35 -5.89
N GLU A 365 -9.80 27.48 -5.21
CA GLU A 365 -10.52 28.65 -5.71
C GLU A 365 -9.81 29.30 -6.92
N ALA A 366 -8.48 29.24 -6.99
CA ALA A 366 -7.67 29.80 -8.08
C ALA A 366 -7.56 28.88 -9.32
N CYS A 367 -7.51 27.56 -9.13
CA CYS A 367 -7.47 26.59 -10.24
C CYS A 367 -8.77 26.56 -11.07
N SER A 368 -9.92 26.81 -10.43
CA SER A 368 -11.23 26.83 -11.12
C SER A 368 -11.34 27.94 -12.18
N VAL A 369 -10.61 29.05 -12.01
CA VAL A 369 -10.59 30.20 -12.93
C VAL A 369 -9.67 29.97 -14.13
N LEU A 370 -8.66 29.10 -13.98
CA LEU A 370 -7.64 28.80 -15.00
C LEU A 370 -8.08 27.74 -16.02
N GLY A 371 -8.98 26.83 -15.63
CA GLY A 371 -9.57 25.85 -16.54
C GLY A 371 -10.27 26.46 -17.76
N ALA A 372 -10.80 27.67 -17.62
CA ALA A 372 -11.45 28.39 -18.71
C ALA A 372 -10.46 29.05 -19.71
N ARG A 373 -9.15 29.08 -19.42
CA ARG A 373 -8.13 29.73 -20.26
C ARG A 373 -7.34 28.75 -21.13
N MET A 374 -7.23 27.47 -20.73
CA MET A 374 -6.50 26.44 -21.48
C MET A 374 -7.20 26.01 -22.78
N ASP A 375 -8.53 26.05 -22.85
CA ASP A 375 -9.31 25.67 -24.04
C ASP A 375 -9.04 26.53 -25.30
N ALA A 376 -8.32 27.65 -25.17
CA ALA A 376 -8.08 28.60 -26.28
C ALA A 376 -6.82 28.29 -27.12
N LEU A 377 -5.93 27.39 -26.67
CA LEU A 377 -4.57 27.25 -27.20
C LEU A 377 -4.32 26.02 -28.09
N GLU A 378 -5.22 25.04 -28.12
CA GLU A 378 -5.04 23.73 -28.81
C GLU A 378 -5.04 23.76 -30.36
N ASN A 379 -4.99 24.93 -31.01
CA ASN A 379 -5.41 25.04 -32.42
C ASN A 379 -4.37 25.66 -33.39
N LYS A 380 -3.17 25.06 -33.50
CA LYS A 380 -2.27 25.16 -34.69
C LYS A 380 -1.03 24.27 -34.58
N GLY A 381 -0.89 23.27 -35.46
CA GLY A 381 0.32 22.46 -35.63
C GLY A 381 1.03 22.63 -36.99
N GLY A 382 2.23 22.03 -37.12
CA GLY A 382 2.69 21.39 -38.36
C GLY A 382 4.09 21.72 -38.96
N ASN A 383 4.97 20.70 -38.97
CA ASN A 383 5.74 20.11 -40.11
C ASN A 383 7.07 20.73 -40.64
N ALA A 384 8.16 19.93 -40.75
CA ALA A 384 8.80 19.48 -42.02
C ALA A 384 10.30 19.06 -41.98
N ASN A 385 10.59 17.93 -42.65
CA ASN A 385 11.90 17.38 -43.05
C ASN A 385 12.74 18.29 -43.97
N ALA A 386 14.00 18.57 -43.61
CA ALA A 386 15.05 19.06 -44.53
C ALA A 386 16.52 18.79 -44.10
N ALA A 387 16.79 18.19 -42.94
CA ALA A 387 18.14 18.21 -42.33
C ALA A 387 19.06 17.00 -42.64
N ASN A 388 18.61 16.00 -43.41
CA ASN A 388 19.31 14.71 -43.51
C ASN A 388 20.40 14.61 -44.61
N GLU A 389 20.60 15.64 -45.45
CA GLU A 389 21.57 15.56 -46.57
C GLU A 389 22.90 16.30 -46.31
N GLU A 390 23.02 17.10 -45.26
CA GLU A 390 24.25 17.85 -44.96
C GLU A 390 25.18 17.15 -43.94
N ALA A 391 24.61 16.28 -43.09
CA ALA A 391 25.36 15.53 -42.07
C ALA A 391 26.21 14.40 -42.67
N THR A 392 25.78 13.79 -43.77
CA THR A 392 26.48 12.69 -44.44
C THR A 392 27.74 13.12 -45.22
N ARG A 393 27.81 14.38 -45.68
CA ARG A 393 28.99 14.91 -46.40
C ARG A 393 30.17 15.30 -45.51
N LYS A 394 29.92 15.72 -44.26
CA LYS A 394 30.99 16.14 -43.33
C LYS A 394 31.73 14.95 -42.70
N ALA A 395 31.06 13.82 -42.51
CA ALA A 395 31.64 12.60 -41.96
C ALA A 395 32.64 11.89 -42.91
N GLU A 396 32.48 12.05 -44.23
CA GLU A 396 33.39 11.44 -45.23
C GLU A 396 34.70 12.23 -45.40
N GLU A 397 34.70 13.53 -45.13
CA GLU A 397 35.87 14.40 -45.31
C GLU A 397 36.86 14.32 -44.11
N GLU A 398 36.36 14.03 -42.90
CA GLU A 398 37.19 13.82 -41.71
C GLU A 398 37.92 12.48 -41.72
N ARG A 399 37.25 11.39 -42.16
CA ARG A 399 37.89 10.06 -42.29
C ARG A 399 39.07 10.05 -43.27
N ARG A 400 39.03 10.91 -44.31
CA ARG A 400 40.11 11.01 -45.30
C ARG A 400 41.36 11.73 -44.76
N LYS A 401 41.19 12.70 -43.84
CA LYS A 401 42.30 13.42 -43.19
C LYS A 401 43.03 12.55 -42.17
N GLU A 402 42.31 11.61 -41.55
CA GLU A 402 42.85 10.70 -40.55
C GLU A 402 43.73 9.59 -41.17
N GLU A 403 43.39 9.10 -42.37
CA GLU A 403 44.22 8.12 -43.10
C GLU A 403 45.53 8.71 -43.66
N GLU A 404 45.55 9.98 -44.06
CA GLU A 404 46.77 10.66 -44.53
C GLU A 404 47.75 10.94 -43.38
N ALA A 405 47.26 11.27 -42.19
CA ALA A 405 48.09 11.45 -40.99
C ALA A 405 48.75 10.13 -40.54
N LYS A 406 48.05 9.00 -40.70
CA LYS A 406 48.55 7.67 -40.34
C LYS A 406 49.67 7.21 -41.27
N ARG A 407 49.58 7.49 -42.58
CA ARG A 407 50.66 7.20 -43.56
C ARG A 407 51.90 8.06 -43.37
N ALA A 408 51.76 9.30 -42.89
CA ALA A 408 52.90 10.17 -42.59
C ALA A 408 53.72 9.70 -41.37
N LEU A 409 53.05 9.10 -40.38
CA LEU A 409 53.69 8.57 -39.17
C LEU A 409 54.47 7.27 -39.45
N GLU A 410 53.95 6.40 -40.29
CA GLU A 410 54.63 5.15 -40.69
C GLU A 410 55.89 5.39 -41.53
N GLY A 411 55.93 6.50 -42.29
CA GLY A 411 57.11 6.91 -43.06
C GLY A 411 58.28 7.41 -42.21
N ALA A 412 58.01 7.98 -41.02
CA ALA A 412 59.02 8.54 -40.13
C ALA A 412 59.80 7.46 -39.33
N ILE A 413 59.21 6.28 -39.15
CA ILE A 413 59.80 5.17 -38.38
C ILE A 413 60.81 4.36 -39.22
N ALA A 414 60.78 4.47 -40.55
CA ALA A 414 61.59 3.65 -41.46
C ALA A 414 63.04 4.13 -41.71
N ALA A 415 63.51 5.20 -41.07
CA ALA A 415 64.83 5.80 -41.36
C ALA A 415 65.80 5.84 -40.16
N GLY A 416 66.46 4.71 -39.86
CA GLY A 416 67.90 4.65 -39.49
C GLY A 416 68.37 4.76 -38.02
N GLY A 417 68.61 3.59 -37.39
CA GLY A 417 69.74 3.11 -36.57
C GLY A 417 70.54 3.98 -35.56
N ALA A 418 70.57 3.54 -34.27
CA ALA A 418 71.76 3.38 -33.40
C ALA A 418 71.37 2.78 -32.02
N GLU A 419 72.32 2.09 -31.36
CA GLU A 419 72.18 1.20 -30.18
C GLU A 419 71.44 1.75 -28.95
N GLU A 420 70.62 0.89 -28.33
CA GLU A 420 69.83 1.13 -27.11
C GLU A 420 70.72 1.06 -25.85
N SER A 421 70.73 2.12 -25.03
CA SER A 421 71.52 2.15 -23.80
C SER A 421 70.89 1.27 -22.70
N ALA A 422 71.73 0.68 -21.85
CA ALA A 422 71.28 -0.21 -20.77
C ALA A 422 70.31 0.44 -19.77
N GLU A 423 70.34 1.77 -19.61
CA GLU A 423 69.39 2.52 -18.79
C GLU A 423 67.99 2.62 -19.42
N ALA A 424 67.91 2.76 -20.75
CA ALA A 424 66.63 2.79 -21.47
C ALA A 424 65.92 1.43 -21.42
N LYS A 425 66.70 0.34 -21.50
CA LYS A 425 66.18 -1.02 -21.37
C LYS A 425 65.66 -1.30 -19.95
N ALA A 426 66.39 -0.89 -18.91
CA ALA A 426 65.98 -1.08 -17.51
C ALA A 426 64.72 -0.29 -17.14
N GLN A 427 64.56 0.94 -17.65
CA GLN A 427 63.35 1.74 -17.42
C GLN A 427 62.12 1.18 -18.15
N ARG A 428 62.32 0.59 -19.34
CA ARG A 428 61.24 -0.06 -20.10
C ARG A 428 60.77 -1.34 -19.43
N GLU A 429 61.69 -2.19 -18.97
CA GLU A 429 61.37 -3.42 -18.24
C GLU A 429 60.66 -3.13 -16.90
N ALA A 430 61.07 -2.08 -16.17
CA ALA A 430 60.39 -1.68 -14.92
C ALA A 430 58.97 -1.12 -15.17
N LYS A 431 58.78 -0.38 -16.28
CA LYS A 431 57.47 0.14 -16.66
C LYS A 431 56.53 -0.97 -17.15
N GLU A 432 57.03 -1.90 -17.96
CA GLU A 432 56.24 -3.07 -18.40
C GLU A 432 55.83 -3.96 -17.22
N HIS A 433 56.68 -4.11 -16.19
CA HIS A 433 56.33 -4.88 -15.00
C HIS A 433 55.27 -4.18 -14.12
N SER A 434 55.32 -2.85 -14.01
CA SER A 434 54.32 -2.05 -13.28
C SER A 434 52.97 -2.06 -13.99
N ASP A 435 52.97 -1.87 -15.31
CA ASP A 435 51.76 -1.85 -16.14
C ASP A 435 51.10 -3.25 -16.17
N ALA A 436 51.90 -4.33 -16.11
CA ALA A 436 51.39 -5.69 -16.01
C ALA A 436 50.74 -6.00 -14.65
N ASP A 437 51.33 -5.53 -13.54
CA ASP A 437 50.77 -5.70 -12.19
C ASP A 437 49.49 -4.89 -11.99
N GLU A 438 49.42 -3.67 -12.55
CA GLU A 438 48.23 -2.83 -12.50
C GLU A 438 47.09 -3.42 -13.34
N LYS A 439 47.41 -3.92 -14.54
CA LYS A 439 46.44 -4.65 -15.37
C LYS A 439 45.94 -5.92 -14.70
N ALA A 440 46.81 -6.71 -14.07
CA ALA A 440 46.40 -7.92 -13.36
C ALA A 440 45.46 -7.62 -12.16
N ARG A 441 45.66 -6.49 -11.47
CA ARG A 441 44.76 -6.04 -10.39
C ARG A 441 43.42 -5.55 -10.92
N MET A 442 43.41 -4.82 -12.04
CA MET A 442 42.17 -4.39 -12.70
C MET A 442 41.37 -5.59 -13.22
N ASP A 443 42.04 -6.54 -13.88
CA ASP A 443 41.41 -7.76 -14.39
C ASP A 443 40.83 -8.63 -13.24
N ALA A 444 41.52 -8.71 -12.10
CA ALA A 444 41.03 -9.41 -10.91
C ALA A 444 39.82 -8.71 -10.26
N ALA A 445 39.85 -7.37 -10.15
CA ALA A 445 38.75 -6.58 -9.62
C ALA A 445 37.51 -6.63 -10.54
N GLU A 446 37.72 -6.63 -11.86
CA GLU A 446 36.65 -6.80 -12.85
C GLU A 446 36.06 -8.21 -12.81
N SER A 447 36.88 -9.24 -12.60
CA SER A 447 36.42 -10.63 -12.40
C SER A 447 35.57 -10.78 -11.14
N GLU A 448 36.02 -10.26 -9.98
CA GLU A 448 35.24 -10.31 -8.73
C GLU A 448 33.92 -9.53 -8.83
N ARG A 449 33.92 -8.40 -9.56
CA ARG A 449 32.71 -7.62 -9.81
C ARG A 449 31.72 -8.38 -10.69
N LYS A 450 32.20 -9.00 -11.77
CA LYS A 450 31.36 -9.84 -12.64
C LYS A 450 30.80 -11.06 -11.92
N GLU A 451 31.58 -11.72 -11.05
CA GLU A 451 31.09 -12.85 -10.25
C GLU A 451 30.00 -12.43 -9.24
N LYS A 452 30.16 -11.27 -8.60
CA LYS A 452 29.10 -10.71 -7.72
C LYS A 452 27.85 -10.32 -8.49
N GLU A 453 28.00 -9.68 -9.66
CA GLU A 453 26.88 -9.30 -10.53
C GLU A 453 26.14 -10.55 -11.06
N ASP A 454 26.86 -11.60 -11.48
CA ASP A 454 26.25 -12.85 -11.95
C ASP A 454 25.56 -13.64 -10.82
N GLN A 455 26.10 -13.60 -9.59
CA GLN A 455 25.44 -14.23 -8.43
C GLN A 455 24.16 -13.48 -8.04
N LEU A 456 24.20 -12.14 -8.02
CA LEU A 456 23.02 -11.30 -7.80
C LEU A 456 21.96 -11.53 -8.87
N ARG A 457 22.36 -11.68 -10.14
CA ARG A 457 21.43 -11.97 -11.24
C ARG A 457 20.81 -13.36 -11.17
N LYS A 458 21.56 -14.38 -10.74
CA LYS A 458 21.00 -15.72 -10.53
C LYS A 458 20.03 -15.75 -9.36
N ASP A 459 20.36 -15.10 -8.25
CA ASP A 459 19.49 -15.00 -7.08
C ASP A 459 18.20 -14.19 -7.40
N SER A 460 18.29 -13.17 -8.28
CA SER A 460 17.13 -12.42 -8.76
C SER A 460 16.27 -13.23 -9.73
N GLU A 461 16.87 -13.96 -10.68
CA GLU A 461 16.15 -14.82 -11.63
C GLU A 461 15.39 -15.96 -10.92
N GLU A 462 15.96 -16.55 -9.86
CA GLU A 462 15.31 -17.61 -9.07
C GLU A 462 14.15 -17.06 -8.22
N LYS A 463 14.29 -15.84 -7.68
CA LYS A 463 13.22 -15.13 -6.95
C LYS A 463 12.09 -14.65 -7.87
N VAL A 464 12.39 -14.13 -9.06
CA VAL A 464 11.38 -13.72 -10.06
C VAL A 464 10.52 -14.91 -10.50
N ARG A 465 11.10 -16.11 -10.60
CA ARG A 465 10.33 -17.34 -10.87
C ARG A 465 9.46 -17.77 -9.69
N ALA A 466 9.93 -17.61 -8.46
CA ALA A 466 9.13 -17.86 -7.26
C ALA A 466 7.97 -16.85 -7.12
N ASP A 467 8.20 -15.59 -7.51
CA ASP A 467 7.22 -14.49 -7.48
C ASP A 467 6.15 -14.62 -8.57
N ALA A 468 6.52 -15.06 -9.77
CA ALA A 468 5.54 -15.39 -10.82
C ALA A 468 4.57 -16.50 -10.40
N GLN A 469 5.06 -17.49 -9.64
CA GLN A 469 4.24 -18.55 -9.07
C GLN A 469 3.37 -18.05 -7.90
N LEU A 470 3.88 -17.15 -7.07
CA LEU A 470 3.12 -16.49 -5.99
C LEU A 470 1.99 -15.60 -6.51
N ARG A 471 2.22 -14.84 -7.59
CA ARG A 471 1.21 -13.98 -8.23
C ARG A 471 0.01 -14.79 -8.75
N SER A 472 0.23 -15.99 -9.28
CA SER A 472 -0.84 -16.89 -9.74
C SER A 472 -1.67 -17.49 -8.59
N ASP A 473 -1.10 -17.63 -7.39
CA ASP A 473 -1.78 -18.28 -6.25
C ASP A 473 -2.64 -17.28 -5.43
N ASN A 474 -2.54 -15.98 -5.71
CA ASN A 474 -3.07 -14.91 -4.86
C ASN A 474 -4.57 -14.57 -5.06
N GLU A 475 -5.20 -14.92 -6.18
CA GLU A 475 -6.59 -14.52 -6.45
C GLU A 475 -7.62 -15.22 -5.55
N ASP A 476 -7.43 -16.51 -5.25
CA ASP A 476 -8.30 -17.25 -4.34
C ASP A 476 -8.02 -16.93 -2.86
N MET A 477 -6.79 -16.53 -2.53
CA MET A 477 -6.40 -16.12 -1.17
C MET A 477 -6.98 -14.74 -0.78
N LYS A 478 -7.11 -13.80 -1.73
CA LYS A 478 -7.65 -12.45 -1.48
C LYS A 478 -9.04 -12.46 -0.86
N LYS A 479 -9.95 -13.29 -1.39
CA LYS A 479 -11.32 -13.42 -0.84
C LYS A 479 -11.33 -14.00 0.57
N GLN A 480 -10.50 -15.03 0.81
CA GLN A 480 -10.39 -15.64 2.14
C GLN A 480 -9.79 -14.68 3.17
N ILE A 481 -8.80 -13.86 2.79
CA ILE A 481 -8.21 -12.84 3.68
C ILE A 481 -9.24 -11.77 4.03
N ALA A 482 -10.02 -11.28 3.06
CA ALA A 482 -11.05 -10.27 3.30
C ALA A 482 -12.17 -10.77 4.23
N ASP A 483 -12.71 -11.97 3.98
CA ASP A 483 -13.74 -12.58 4.82
C ASP A 483 -13.22 -12.86 6.24
N MET A 484 -11.96 -13.31 6.35
CA MET A 484 -11.31 -13.56 7.64
C MET A 484 -11.04 -12.26 8.40
N ASN A 485 -10.65 -11.18 7.71
CA ASN A 485 -10.45 -9.86 8.31
C ASN A 485 -11.75 -9.28 8.89
N ALA A 486 -12.87 -9.42 8.18
CA ALA A 486 -14.18 -9.01 8.69
C ALA A 486 -14.57 -9.78 9.96
N LYS A 487 -14.31 -11.09 10.00
CA LYS A 487 -14.58 -11.94 11.18
C LYS A 487 -13.69 -11.60 12.38
N LEU A 488 -12.39 -11.39 12.15
CA LEU A 488 -11.42 -11.12 13.23
C LEU A 488 -11.57 -9.71 13.80
N SER A 489 -11.82 -8.71 12.96
CA SER A 489 -12.15 -7.35 13.40
C SER A 489 -13.37 -7.35 14.33
N ALA A 490 -14.41 -8.11 13.99
CA ALA A 490 -15.59 -8.26 14.83
C ALA A 490 -15.31 -8.96 16.18
N LEU A 491 -14.31 -9.84 16.26
CA LEU A 491 -13.93 -10.59 17.46
C LEU A 491 -12.99 -9.81 18.40
N THR A 492 -12.17 -8.91 17.85
CA THR A 492 -11.12 -8.18 18.59
C THR A 492 -11.55 -6.81 19.08
N THR A 493 -12.54 -6.19 18.40
CA THR A 493 -13.07 -4.88 18.81
C THR A 493 -13.60 -4.93 20.25
N PRO A 494 -13.10 -4.11 21.19
CA PRO A 494 -13.58 -4.11 22.55
C PRO A 494 -15.06 -3.72 22.60
N LEU A 495 -15.88 -4.59 23.19
CA LEU A 495 -17.32 -4.37 23.30
C LEU A 495 -17.63 -2.98 23.90
N SER A 496 -18.48 -2.23 23.21
CA SER A 496 -18.93 -0.92 23.65
C SER A 496 -19.68 -1.01 24.98
N ALA A 497 -19.84 0.09 25.70
CA ALA A 497 -20.65 0.12 26.93
C ALA A 497 -22.06 -0.42 26.66
N THR A 498 -22.65 -0.06 25.52
CA THR A 498 -23.94 -0.54 25.04
C THR A 498 -23.96 -2.06 24.84
N ASP A 499 -22.91 -2.63 24.26
CA ASP A 499 -22.84 -4.08 24.03
C ASP A 499 -22.70 -4.85 25.34
N ARG A 500 -21.96 -4.32 26.32
CA ARG A 500 -21.86 -4.90 27.67
C ARG A 500 -23.22 -4.90 28.37
N ASP A 501 -23.98 -3.81 28.23
CA ASP A 501 -25.34 -3.72 28.78
C ASP A 501 -26.27 -4.74 28.11
N GLN A 502 -26.16 -4.92 26.78
CA GLN A 502 -26.93 -5.92 26.04
C GLN A 502 -26.59 -7.35 26.43
N LEU A 503 -25.30 -7.67 26.65
CA LEU A 503 -24.87 -8.98 27.14
C LEU A 503 -25.40 -9.24 28.55
N SER A 504 -25.31 -8.25 29.45
CA SER A 504 -25.85 -8.35 30.81
C SER A 504 -27.38 -8.57 30.80
N ALA A 505 -28.09 -7.82 29.95
CA ALA A 505 -29.53 -7.97 29.78
C ALA A 505 -29.90 -9.36 29.22
N ALA A 506 -29.15 -9.88 28.24
CA ALA A 506 -29.37 -11.22 27.70
C ALA A 506 -29.13 -12.30 28.75
N GLN A 507 -28.07 -12.17 29.55
CA GLN A 507 -27.76 -13.11 30.64
C GLN A 507 -28.89 -13.13 31.69
N ALA A 508 -29.37 -11.95 32.11
CA ALA A 508 -30.47 -11.83 33.07
C ALA A 508 -31.79 -12.44 32.54
N ARG A 509 -32.08 -12.28 31.24
CA ARG A 509 -33.27 -12.88 30.61
C ARG A 509 -33.28 -14.40 30.68
N TRP A 510 -32.15 -15.02 30.34
CA TRP A 510 -32.01 -16.48 30.31
C TRP A 510 -31.84 -17.12 31.69
N ASP A 511 -31.44 -16.35 32.71
CA ASP A 511 -31.23 -16.87 34.07
C ASP A 511 -32.50 -17.47 34.67
N SER A 512 -33.64 -16.82 34.42
CA SER A 512 -34.95 -17.33 34.83
C SER A 512 -35.30 -18.70 34.24
N VAL A 513 -34.89 -18.97 32.99
CA VAL A 513 -35.16 -20.26 32.32
C VAL A 513 -34.16 -21.31 32.79
N ALA A 514 -32.88 -20.94 32.89
CA ALA A 514 -31.83 -21.86 33.34
C ALA A 514 -32.10 -22.40 34.74
N GLN A 515 -32.51 -21.54 35.68
CA GLN A 515 -32.87 -21.94 37.04
C GLN A 515 -34.00 -22.99 37.08
N MET A 516 -34.99 -22.92 36.18
CA MET A 516 -36.07 -23.92 36.13
C MET A 516 -35.58 -25.32 35.75
N PHE A 517 -34.45 -25.40 35.03
CA PHE A 517 -33.79 -26.66 34.67
C PHE A 517 -32.69 -27.06 35.67
N GLY A 518 -32.47 -26.29 36.74
CA GLY A 518 -31.34 -26.48 37.65
C GLY A 518 -29.97 -26.17 37.02
N ASP A 519 -29.97 -25.42 35.92
CA ASP A 519 -28.80 -25.01 35.16
C ASP A 519 -28.41 -23.57 35.49
N ASN A 520 -27.18 -23.19 35.17
CA ASN A 520 -26.72 -21.80 35.16
C ASN A 520 -26.54 -21.29 33.73
N VAL A 521 -26.70 -19.98 33.54
CA VAL A 521 -26.41 -19.31 32.27
C VAL A 521 -24.88 -19.18 32.12
N PRO A 522 -24.28 -19.74 31.05
CA PRO A 522 -22.85 -19.57 30.81
C PRO A 522 -22.53 -18.10 30.54
N ALA A 523 -21.37 -17.65 31.03
CA ALA A 523 -20.87 -16.30 30.73
C ALA A 523 -20.66 -16.11 29.21
N PRO A 524 -20.67 -14.86 28.71
CA PRO A 524 -20.24 -14.54 27.35
C PRO A 524 -18.80 -15.01 27.10
N LEU A 525 -18.52 -15.50 25.89
CA LEU A 525 -17.17 -15.83 25.45
C LEU A 525 -16.38 -14.54 25.13
N HIS A 526 -15.06 -14.62 25.16
CA HIS A 526 -14.20 -13.48 24.80
C HIS A 526 -14.46 -13.07 23.34
N GLY A 527 -14.77 -11.80 23.10
CA GLY A 527 -15.10 -11.29 21.76
C GLY A 527 -16.48 -11.68 21.22
N GLU A 528 -17.36 -12.29 22.03
CA GLU A 528 -18.69 -12.72 21.58
C GLU A 528 -19.65 -11.51 21.42
N SER A 529 -20.22 -11.33 20.23
CA SER A 529 -21.20 -10.26 19.99
C SER A 529 -22.50 -10.50 20.77
N PRO A 530 -23.29 -9.45 21.10
CA PRO A 530 -24.58 -9.62 21.78
C PRO A 530 -25.54 -10.56 21.07
N LEU A 531 -25.58 -10.55 19.74
CA LEU A 531 -26.41 -11.45 18.94
C LEU A 531 -25.94 -12.91 19.01
N ALA A 532 -24.62 -13.14 18.86
CA ALA A 532 -24.05 -14.48 18.96
C ALA A 532 -24.30 -15.10 20.34
N TYR A 533 -24.16 -14.31 21.40
CA TYR A 533 -24.46 -14.74 22.76
C TYR A 533 -25.93 -15.15 22.93
N ARG A 534 -26.87 -14.32 22.44
CA ARG A 534 -28.31 -14.62 22.49
C ARG A 534 -28.65 -15.90 21.70
N GLN A 535 -28.08 -16.08 20.51
CA GLN A 535 -28.28 -17.28 19.69
C GLN A 535 -27.76 -18.54 20.39
N ARG A 536 -26.56 -18.50 20.99
CA ARG A 536 -25.98 -19.61 21.74
C ARG A 536 -26.84 -20.01 22.94
N LEU A 537 -27.36 -19.04 23.69
CA LEU A 537 -28.27 -19.28 24.81
C LEU A 537 -29.57 -19.94 24.33
N ALA A 538 -30.19 -19.42 23.27
CA ALA A 538 -31.40 -20.00 22.71
C ALA A 538 -31.20 -21.43 22.18
N SER A 539 -30.08 -21.70 21.49
CA SER A 539 -29.74 -23.03 20.98
C SER A 539 -29.65 -24.10 22.08
N LYS A 540 -29.26 -23.72 23.30
CA LYS A 540 -29.23 -24.65 24.45
C LYS A 540 -30.63 -25.18 24.80
N TYR A 541 -31.65 -24.32 24.69
CA TYR A 541 -33.02 -24.62 25.10
C TYR A 541 -33.97 -24.92 23.92
N GLN A 542 -33.52 -24.74 22.67
CA GLN A 542 -34.33 -24.97 21.46
C GLN A 542 -34.92 -26.39 21.35
N LYS A 543 -34.29 -27.39 22.00
CA LYS A 543 -34.78 -28.77 22.06
C LYS A 543 -36.18 -28.90 22.70
N HIS A 544 -36.58 -27.90 23.48
CA HIS A 544 -37.87 -27.80 24.14
C HIS A 544 -38.94 -27.07 23.31
N SER A 545 -38.54 -26.43 22.21
CA SER A 545 -39.45 -25.78 21.26
C SER A 545 -39.78 -26.71 20.10
N ALA A 546 -41.05 -27.01 19.89
CA ALA A 546 -41.47 -27.82 18.73
C ALA A 546 -41.24 -27.08 17.41
N SER A 547 -41.37 -25.76 17.41
CA SER A 547 -41.25 -24.91 16.21
C SER A 547 -39.81 -24.67 15.79
N PHE A 548 -38.87 -24.65 16.73
CA PHE A 548 -37.48 -24.26 16.48
C PHE A 548 -36.45 -25.37 16.75
N LYS A 549 -36.89 -26.60 17.02
CA LYS A 549 -35.98 -27.72 17.23
C LYS A 549 -35.16 -28.02 15.96
N GLY A 550 -33.84 -27.84 16.07
CA GLY A 550 -32.89 -28.18 15.00
C GLY A 550 -32.72 -27.12 13.92
N ILE A 551 -33.30 -25.93 14.08
CA ILE A 551 -33.10 -24.79 13.18
C ILE A 551 -31.77 -24.10 13.53
N ARG A 552 -31.00 -23.71 12.52
CA ARG A 552 -29.79 -22.88 12.68
C ARG A 552 -30.18 -21.41 12.67
N PHE A 553 -29.58 -20.61 13.54
CA PHE A 553 -29.89 -19.18 13.69
C PHE A 553 -28.90 -18.25 12.99
N ASP A 554 -27.84 -18.82 12.39
CA ASP A 554 -26.68 -18.08 11.87
C ASP A 554 -27.02 -17.03 10.80
N SER A 555 -28.18 -17.15 10.14
CA SER A 555 -28.64 -16.24 9.08
C SER A 555 -29.65 -15.19 9.57
N LEU A 556 -29.98 -15.15 10.86
CA LEU A 556 -30.96 -14.22 11.42
C LEU A 556 -30.27 -12.97 11.97
N ASP A 557 -30.75 -11.80 11.55
CA ASP A 557 -30.38 -10.52 12.14
C ASP A 557 -31.00 -10.34 13.55
N SER A 558 -30.53 -9.32 14.29
CA SER A 558 -30.93 -9.11 15.69
C SER A 558 -32.44 -8.88 15.87
N ASP A 559 -33.08 -8.19 14.95
CA ASP A 559 -34.50 -7.84 15.07
C ASP A 559 -35.35 -9.08 14.77
N SER A 560 -35.05 -9.79 13.68
CA SER A 560 -35.68 -11.07 13.34
C SER A 560 -35.49 -12.13 14.42
N PHE A 561 -34.30 -12.18 15.04
CA PHE A 561 -34.00 -13.15 16.09
C PHE A 561 -34.79 -12.88 17.39
N THR A 562 -35.20 -11.65 17.66
CA THR A 562 -35.88 -11.29 18.91
C THR A 562 -37.20 -12.04 19.11
N ALA A 563 -38.01 -12.18 18.04
CA ALA A 563 -39.26 -12.94 18.12
C ALA A 563 -39.02 -14.44 18.31
N VAL A 564 -37.97 -14.97 17.67
CA VAL A 564 -37.57 -16.39 17.77
C VAL A 564 -37.07 -16.70 19.19
N GLU A 565 -36.20 -15.84 19.73
CA GLU A 565 -35.66 -15.96 21.09
C GLU A 565 -36.79 -16.04 22.12
N GLU A 566 -37.76 -15.13 22.03
CA GLU A 566 -38.88 -15.08 22.97
C GLU A 566 -39.77 -16.32 22.88
N GLN A 567 -40.04 -16.82 21.68
CA GLN A 567 -40.83 -18.04 21.52
C GLN A 567 -40.11 -19.27 22.08
N ILE A 568 -38.80 -19.41 21.83
CA ILE A 568 -38.01 -20.52 22.41
C ILE A 568 -38.00 -20.43 23.93
N ARG A 569 -37.86 -19.22 24.49
CA ARG A 569 -37.89 -18.98 25.93
C ARG A 569 -39.24 -19.42 26.54
N MET A 570 -40.36 -19.04 25.90
CA MET A 570 -41.71 -19.41 26.33
C MET A 570 -41.95 -20.92 26.25
N ASP A 571 -41.49 -21.56 25.17
CA ASP A 571 -41.60 -23.01 25.00
C ASP A 571 -40.77 -23.76 26.06
N ALA A 572 -39.55 -23.30 26.33
CA ALA A 572 -38.69 -23.87 27.37
C ALA A 572 -39.30 -23.72 28.77
N GLN A 573 -39.88 -22.56 29.10
CA GLN A 573 -40.58 -22.36 30.37
C GLN A 573 -41.81 -23.25 30.49
N THR A 574 -42.59 -23.40 29.41
CA THR A 574 -43.76 -24.28 29.37
C THR A 574 -43.36 -25.74 29.57
N TYR A 575 -42.28 -26.16 28.90
CA TYR A 575 -41.72 -27.49 29.06
C TYR A 575 -41.21 -27.76 30.49
N ALA A 576 -40.52 -26.79 31.11
CA ALA A 576 -40.04 -26.92 32.49
C ALA A 576 -41.18 -27.06 33.51
N LYS A 577 -42.33 -26.42 33.25
CA LYS A 577 -43.54 -26.52 34.08
C LYS A 577 -44.36 -27.78 33.80
N SER A 578 -44.00 -28.58 32.81
CA SER A 578 -44.77 -29.78 32.45
C SER A 578 -44.58 -30.90 33.48
N PRO A 579 -45.64 -31.66 33.84
CA PRO A 579 -45.57 -32.71 34.87
C PRO A 579 -44.59 -33.84 34.55
N ALA A 580 -44.19 -34.00 33.28
CA ALA A 580 -43.27 -35.04 32.82
C ALA A 580 -41.79 -34.76 33.15
N VAL A 581 -41.45 -33.52 33.54
CA VAL A 581 -40.06 -33.04 33.71
C VAL A 581 -39.79 -32.56 35.13
N SER A 582 -40.82 -32.41 35.96
CA SER A 582 -40.64 -32.14 37.39
C SER A 582 -39.83 -33.26 38.03
N PRO A 583 -38.68 -32.98 38.68
CA PRO A 583 -37.92 -34.00 39.35
C PRO A 583 -38.76 -34.58 40.49
N SER A 584 -39.11 -35.87 40.41
CA SER A 584 -39.79 -36.57 41.51
C SER A 584 -39.01 -36.38 42.80
N GLY A 585 -39.69 -35.91 43.85
CA GLY A 585 -39.12 -35.69 45.18
C GLY A 585 -38.27 -34.42 45.37
N LYS A 586 -38.25 -33.44 44.44
CA LYS A 586 -37.53 -32.16 44.65
C LYS A 586 -38.39 -30.94 44.32
N LEU A 587 -38.23 -29.89 45.12
CA LEU A 587 -38.71 -28.54 44.84
C LEU A 587 -37.53 -27.66 44.43
N ILE A 588 -37.65 -27.00 43.28
CA ILE A 588 -36.66 -26.05 42.77
C ILE A 588 -37.12 -24.63 43.17
N PRO A 589 -36.32 -23.89 43.95
CA PRO A 589 -36.61 -22.48 44.24
C PRO A 589 -36.32 -21.61 43.01
N ILE A 590 -37.31 -20.85 42.59
CA ILE A 590 -37.25 -19.81 41.57
C ILE A 590 -37.25 -18.48 42.30
N ILE A 591 -36.12 -17.80 42.33
CA ILE A 591 -35.96 -16.54 43.05
C ILE A 591 -36.13 -15.39 42.04
N ARG A 592 -37.20 -14.61 42.18
CA ARG A 592 -37.41 -13.37 41.41
C ARG A 592 -37.36 -12.15 42.31
N ARG A 593 -36.91 -11.01 41.78
CA ARG A 593 -36.98 -9.71 42.47
C ARG A 593 -38.12 -8.88 41.87
N ASP A 594 -38.94 -8.26 42.72
CA ASP A 594 -40.00 -7.34 42.27
C ASP A 594 -39.44 -5.93 42.00
N GLU A 595 -40.28 -5.03 41.45
CA GLU A 595 -39.92 -3.63 41.18
C GLU A 595 -39.53 -2.84 42.44
N ALA A 596 -39.87 -3.34 43.63
CA ALA A 596 -39.51 -2.76 44.92
C ALA A 596 -38.25 -3.42 45.54
N GLY A 597 -37.55 -4.30 44.81
CA GLY A 597 -36.33 -4.97 45.24
C GLY A 597 -36.53 -6.14 46.21
N ARG A 598 -37.77 -6.56 46.49
CA ARG A 598 -38.08 -7.69 47.38
C ARG A 598 -37.82 -9.00 46.65
N GLN A 599 -37.15 -9.95 47.32
CA GLN A 599 -36.97 -11.31 46.83
C GLN A 599 -38.25 -12.13 47.07
N ILE A 600 -38.83 -12.64 46.00
CA ILE A 600 -39.94 -13.59 46.00
C ILE A 600 -39.38 -14.95 45.58
N THR A 601 -39.46 -15.93 46.47
CA THR A 601 -39.09 -17.32 46.19
C THR A 601 -40.35 -18.12 45.87
N GLU A 602 -40.52 -18.49 44.60
CA GLU A 602 -41.56 -19.42 44.15
C GLU A 602 -40.96 -20.81 43.99
N TYR A 603 -41.65 -21.86 44.45
CA TYR A 603 -41.15 -23.22 44.33
C TYR A 603 -41.88 -23.95 43.20
N SER A 604 -41.13 -24.57 42.29
CA SER A 604 -41.64 -25.41 41.20
C SER A 604 -41.05 -26.81 41.33
N GLY A 605 -41.88 -27.86 41.24
CA GLY A 605 -41.42 -29.24 41.41
C GLY A 605 -42.50 -30.18 41.91
N ASP A 606 -42.07 -31.34 42.41
CA ASP A 606 -42.97 -32.33 43.00
C ASP A 606 -43.57 -31.81 44.31
N MET A 607 -44.86 -31.46 44.27
CA MET A 607 -45.64 -31.01 45.42
C MET A 607 -45.58 -32.00 46.59
N ASP A 608 -45.40 -33.30 46.33
CA ASP A 608 -45.31 -34.32 47.37
C ASP A 608 -44.01 -34.24 48.19
N ALA A 609 -42.97 -33.58 47.67
CA ALA A 609 -41.73 -33.36 48.41
C ALA A 609 -41.93 -32.51 49.69
N TRP A 610 -42.91 -31.59 49.67
CA TRP A 610 -43.31 -30.81 50.86
C TRP A 610 -44.60 -31.32 51.48
N LEU A 611 -45.63 -31.63 50.68
CA LEU A 611 -46.93 -32.10 51.17
C LEU A 611 -46.86 -33.50 51.80
N GLY A 612 -45.86 -34.32 51.48
CA GLY A 612 -45.68 -35.66 52.04
C GLY A 612 -45.62 -35.68 53.57
N HIS A 613 -45.07 -34.64 54.21
CA HIS A 613 -45.06 -34.49 55.68
C HIS A 613 -46.45 -34.24 56.28
N PHE A 614 -47.41 -33.78 55.47
CA PHE A 614 -48.78 -33.47 55.88
C PHE A 614 -49.80 -34.53 55.42
N LYS A 615 -49.40 -35.52 54.61
CA LYS A 615 -50.25 -36.64 54.20
C LYS A 615 -50.29 -37.72 55.30
N HIS A 616 -51.45 -37.94 55.93
CA HIS A 616 -51.64 -39.09 56.83
C HIS A 616 -51.71 -40.41 56.05
N GLN A 617 -51.15 -41.49 56.62
CA GLN A 617 -51.23 -42.83 56.02
C GLN A 617 -52.68 -43.29 55.95
N GLY A 618 -53.22 -43.44 54.73
CA GLY A 618 -54.54 -44.01 54.52
C GLY A 618 -54.57 -45.47 54.97
N HIS A 619 -55.43 -45.81 55.94
CA HIS A 619 -55.74 -47.20 56.26
C HIS A 619 -56.64 -47.79 55.18
N GLY A 620 -56.10 -48.71 54.39
CA GLY A 620 -56.88 -49.52 53.45
C GLY A 620 -57.69 -50.57 54.21
N VAL A 621 -59.01 -50.38 54.29
CA VAL A 621 -59.92 -51.42 54.80
C VAL A 621 -60.24 -52.39 53.68
N ARG A 622 -59.79 -53.64 53.80
CA ARG A 622 -60.19 -54.75 52.93
C ARG A 622 -61.55 -55.26 53.41
N LEU A 623 -62.63 -54.91 52.73
CA LEU A 623 -63.93 -55.55 52.93
C LEU A 623 -63.88 -56.96 52.31
N LEU A 624 -63.92 -57.98 53.16
CA LEU A 624 -64.11 -59.38 52.75
C LEU A 624 -65.60 -59.60 52.42
N ASP A 625 -65.88 -60.02 51.19
CA ASP A 625 -67.21 -60.49 50.76
C ASP A 625 -67.54 -61.81 51.50
N PRO A 626 -68.66 -61.89 52.25
CA PRO A 626 -69.05 -63.10 52.97
C PRO A 626 -69.45 -64.29 52.08
N ARG A 627 -69.46 -64.18 50.74
CA ARG A 627 -69.96 -65.24 49.84
C ARG A 627 -68.93 -66.25 49.34
N GLN A 628 -67.68 -66.20 49.80
CA GLN A 628 -66.64 -67.20 49.44
C GLN A 628 -66.26 -68.13 50.59
N LYS A 629 -67.25 -68.81 51.16
CA LYS A 629 -67.03 -70.09 51.87
C LYS A 629 -68.02 -71.11 51.35
N HIS A 630 -67.57 -71.94 50.41
CA HIS A 630 -67.71 -73.40 50.42
C HIS A 630 -66.80 -74.01 49.36
#